data_AF-A0A971PZM3-F1
#
_entry.id   AF-A0A971PZM3-F1
#
_cell.length_a   1.000
_cell.length_b   1.000
_cell.length_c   1.000
_cell.angle_alpha   90.00
_cell.angle_beta   90.00
_cell.angle_gamma   90.00
#
_symmetry.space_group_name_H-M   'P 1'
#
loop_
_entity.id
_entity.type
_entity.pdbx_description
1 polymer ?
#
loop_
_entity_poly.entity_id
_entity_poly.type
_entity_poly.pdbx_seq_one_letter_code
_entity_poly.pdbx_strand_id
1 'polypeptide(L)'
;MNLLFVARTGVFEALAVGLGYLDQEEQLESSSIFGNMESEKKRELIYLGKAPDGNEVYCVGNKYPDIVVRINEEIKSLIGNIESPLKIIPISVPGTESIYTLSRLAMLPLIGNYFNRLAKSATLHHTDELVSSGKSFRDGVTSKAAAKPLK
;
A
#
# COMPACT_ATOMS: atom_id res chain seq x y z
N MET A 1 -9.35 6.04 -12.78
CA MET A 1 -7.97 6.46 -12.42
C MET A 1 -7.40 5.40 -11.48
N ASN A 2 -6.10 5.13 -11.56
CA ASN A 2 -5.49 4.02 -10.83
C ASN A 2 -4.70 4.58 -9.65
N LEU A 3 -4.90 3.99 -8.47
CA LEU A 3 -4.23 4.32 -7.23
C LEU A 3 -3.26 3.19 -6.88
N LEU A 4 -2.00 3.53 -6.65
CA LEU A 4 -0.98 2.58 -6.26
C LEU A 4 -0.39 2.97 -4.91
N PHE A 5 -0.69 2.16 -3.90
CA PHE A 5 -0.05 2.21 -2.59
C PHE A 5 1.31 1.50 -2.66
N VAL A 6 2.37 2.23 -2.33
CA VAL A 6 3.74 1.69 -2.33
C VAL A 6 4.29 1.79 -0.91
N ALA A 7 4.58 0.65 -0.30
CA ALA A 7 5.27 0.61 0.99
C ALA A 7 6.56 -0.21 0.87
N ARG A 8 7.34 -0.28 1.95
CA ARG A 8 8.50 -1.17 2.00
C ARG A 8 8.13 -2.63 1.86
N THR A 9 6.90 -2.98 2.25
CA THR A 9 6.30 -4.29 2.08
C THR A 9 4.92 -4.21 1.44
N GLY A 10 4.71 -4.94 0.35
CA GLY A 10 3.45 -4.97 -0.39
C GLY A 10 2.39 -5.80 0.33
N VAL A 11 2.79 -6.99 0.77
CA VAL A 11 1.90 -7.99 1.39
C VAL A 11 1.61 -7.77 2.87
N PHE A 12 2.12 -6.68 3.45
CA PHE A 12 1.87 -6.26 4.83
C PHE A 12 1.39 -4.81 4.86
N GLU A 13 2.32 -3.85 4.90
CA GLU A 13 2.00 -2.43 5.11
C GLU A 13 1.13 -1.86 3.98
N ALA A 14 1.52 -2.07 2.72
CA ALA A 14 0.78 -1.53 1.59
C ALA A 14 -0.62 -2.16 1.46
N LEU A 15 -0.74 -3.45 1.76
CA LEU A 15 -2.01 -4.16 1.84
C LEU A 15 -2.91 -3.58 2.93
N ALA A 16 -2.42 -3.45 4.17
CA ALA A 16 -3.22 -2.96 5.30
C ALA A 16 -3.72 -1.52 5.08
N VAL A 17 -2.85 -0.63 4.61
CA VAL A 17 -3.25 0.76 4.28
C VAL A 17 -4.24 0.79 3.12
N GLY A 18 -4.01 -0.02 2.07
CA GLY A 18 -4.89 -0.08 0.91
C GLY A 18 -6.27 -0.63 1.24
N LEU A 19 -6.37 -1.63 2.13
CA LEU A 19 -7.65 -2.12 2.64
C LEU A 19 -8.34 -1.07 3.52
N GLY A 20 -7.60 -0.34 4.37
CA GLY A 20 -8.16 0.77 5.14
C GLY A 20 -8.70 1.90 4.25
N TYR A 21 -8.04 2.19 3.12
CA TYR A 21 -8.56 3.15 2.13
C TYR A 21 -9.91 2.69 1.52
N LEU A 22 -10.11 1.38 1.39
CA LEU A 22 -11.33 0.78 0.83
C LEU A 22 -12.44 0.54 1.86
N ASP A 23 -12.23 0.81 3.15
CA ASP A 23 -13.06 0.29 4.27
C ASP A 23 -13.26 -1.23 4.18
N GLN A 24 -12.16 -1.97 3.99
CA GLN A 24 -12.14 -3.43 3.89
C GLN A 24 -11.11 -4.04 4.84
N GLU A 25 -10.77 -3.35 5.93
CA GLU A 25 -9.76 -3.80 6.89
C GLU A 25 -10.05 -5.18 7.49
N GLU A 26 -11.32 -5.57 7.60
CA GLU A 26 -11.75 -6.88 8.09
C GLU A 26 -11.23 -8.04 7.22
N GLN A 27 -10.86 -7.75 5.97
CA GLN A 27 -10.36 -8.76 5.04
C GLN A 27 -8.88 -9.07 5.25
N LEU A 28 -8.12 -8.25 5.99
CA LEU A 28 -6.66 -8.34 6.09
C LEU A 28 -6.20 -9.75 6.50
N GLU A 29 -6.74 -10.29 7.60
CA GLU A 29 -6.34 -11.60 8.12
C GLU A 29 -6.78 -12.76 7.22
N SER A 30 -7.92 -12.61 6.55
CA SER A 30 -8.47 -13.63 5.65
C SER A 30 -7.86 -13.60 4.24
N SER A 31 -7.14 -12.52 3.90
CA SER A 31 -6.55 -12.33 2.58
C SER A 31 -5.43 -13.34 2.32
N SER A 32 -5.53 -14.05 1.19
CA SER A 32 -4.47 -14.94 0.70
C SER A 32 -3.17 -14.20 0.35
N ILE A 33 -3.24 -12.88 0.20
CA ILE A 33 -2.09 -12.02 -0.05
C ILE A 33 -1.34 -11.71 1.26
N PHE A 34 -2.02 -11.69 2.41
CA PHE A 34 -1.41 -11.26 3.66
C PHE A 34 -0.25 -12.17 4.07
N GLY A 35 0.97 -11.61 4.07
CA GLY A 35 2.21 -12.35 4.29
C GLY A 35 2.54 -13.39 3.21
N ASN A 36 2.03 -13.24 1.98
CA ASN A 36 2.44 -14.06 0.84
C ASN A 36 3.83 -13.61 0.35
N MET A 37 4.87 -14.20 0.93
CA MET A 37 6.25 -13.84 0.63
C MET A 37 6.68 -14.13 -0.81
N GLU A 38 5.98 -15.01 -1.52
CA GLU A 38 6.26 -15.27 -2.95
C GLU A 38 5.80 -14.11 -3.82
N SER A 39 4.61 -13.55 -3.59
CA SER A 39 4.14 -12.32 -4.26
C SER A 39 5.05 -11.13 -3.92
N GLU A 40 5.47 -11.00 -2.66
CA GLU A 40 6.40 -9.96 -2.23
C GLU A 40 7.76 -10.08 -2.94
N LYS A 41 8.30 -11.29 -3.02
CA LYS A 41 9.59 -11.57 -3.68
C LYS A 41 9.53 -11.25 -5.18
N LYS A 42 8.41 -11.52 -5.83
CA LYS A 42 8.16 -11.19 -7.25
C LYS A 42 7.88 -9.70 -7.49
N ARG A 43 7.69 -8.91 -6.42
CA ARG A 43 7.23 -7.51 -6.50
C ARG A 43 5.94 -7.41 -7.32
N GLU A 44 5.03 -8.34 -7.06
CA GLU A 44 3.77 -8.44 -7.78
C GLU A 44 2.90 -7.20 -7.50
N LEU A 45 2.30 -6.64 -8.55
CA LEU A 45 1.29 -5.60 -8.43
C LEU A 45 -0.02 -6.26 -8.02
N ILE A 46 -0.48 -5.97 -6.80
CA ILE A 46 -1.66 -6.61 -6.21
C ILE A 46 -2.85 -5.70 -6.40
N TYR A 47 -3.91 -6.19 -7.05
CA TYR A 47 -5.20 -5.49 -7.10
C TYR A 47 -5.98 -5.72 -5.80
N LEU A 48 -6.45 -4.63 -5.18
CA LEU A 48 -7.20 -4.68 -3.92
C LEU A 48 -8.70 -4.51 -4.14
N GLY A 49 -9.10 -3.71 -5.13
CA GLY A 49 -10.51 -3.47 -5.41
C GLY A 49 -10.76 -2.13 -6.07
N LYS A 50 -12.03 -1.74 -6.11
CA LYS A 50 -12.48 -0.47 -6.67
C LYS A 50 -13.09 0.39 -5.56
N ALA A 51 -12.55 1.59 -5.40
CA ALA A 51 -13.06 2.56 -4.44
C ALA A 51 -14.41 3.15 -4.90
N PRO A 52 -15.23 3.71 -3.98
CA PRO A 52 -16.54 4.27 -4.32
C PRO A 52 -16.50 5.41 -5.35
N ASP A 53 -15.39 6.13 -5.43
CA ASP A 53 -15.14 7.19 -6.42
C ASP A 53 -14.73 6.66 -7.80
N GLY A 54 -14.71 5.34 -7.98
CA GLY A 54 -14.40 4.66 -9.22
C GLY A 54 -12.91 4.37 -9.44
N ASN A 55 -12.04 4.72 -8.49
CA ASN A 55 -10.61 4.45 -8.61
C ASN A 55 -10.28 2.97 -8.39
N GLU A 56 -9.45 2.41 -9.26
CA GLU A 56 -8.90 1.07 -9.08
C GLU A 56 -7.71 1.15 -8.13
N VAL A 57 -7.72 0.36 -7.07
CA VAL A 57 -6.72 0.42 -5.98
C VAL A 57 -5.82 -0.79 -6.05
N TYR A 58 -4.51 -0.52 -6.04
CA TYR A 58 -3.45 -1.51 -6.09
C TYR A 58 -2.45 -1.28 -4.96
N CYS A 59 -1.70 -2.31 -4.60
CA CYS A 59 -0.54 -2.18 -3.73
C CYS A 59 0.69 -2.94 -4.26
N VAL A 60 1.87 -2.49 -3.84
CA VAL A 60 3.14 -3.15 -4.17
C VAL A 60 4.22 -2.86 -3.11
N GLY A 61 5.13 -3.81 -2.94
CA GLY A 61 6.31 -3.66 -2.10
C GLY A 61 7.50 -3.10 -2.88
N ASN A 62 8.09 -2.01 -2.38
CA ASN A 62 9.36 -1.49 -2.85
C ASN A 62 10.15 -0.88 -1.69
N LYS A 63 11.43 -1.26 -1.57
CA LYS A 63 12.34 -0.75 -0.53
C LYS A 63 12.40 0.79 -0.48
N TYR A 64 12.19 1.45 -1.61
CA TYR A 64 12.26 2.91 -1.73
C TYR A 64 10.97 3.48 -2.34
N PRO A 65 9.87 3.59 -1.57
CA PRO A 65 8.60 4.10 -2.09
C PRO A 65 8.70 5.49 -2.72
N ASP A 66 9.47 6.40 -2.11
CA ASP A 66 9.64 7.77 -2.60
C ASP A 66 10.29 7.84 -3.99
N ILE A 67 11.17 6.88 -4.32
CA ILE A 67 11.79 6.80 -5.64
C ILE A 67 10.74 6.46 -6.70
N VAL A 68 9.78 5.60 -6.38
CA VAL A 68 8.68 5.23 -7.30
C VAL A 68 7.81 6.44 -7.63
N VAL A 69 7.55 7.30 -6.64
CA VAL A 69 6.81 8.56 -6.84
C VAL A 69 7.57 9.47 -7.80
N ARG A 70 8.87 9.70 -7.57
CA ARG A 70 9.70 10.57 -8.43
C ARG A 70 9.73 10.08 -9.87
N ILE A 71 9.93 8.78 -10.09
CA ILE A 71 9.93 8.19 -11.44
C ILE A 71 8.58 8.44 -12.13
N ASN A 72 7.46 8.28 -11.43
CA ASN A 72 6.14 8.54 -12.01
C ASN A 72 5.89 10.02 -12.34
N GLU A 73 6.40 10.93 -11.52
CA GLU A 73 6.35 12.38 -11.80
C GLU A 73 7.21 12.74 -13.02
N GLU A 74 8.42 12.20 -13.13
CA GLU A 74 9.28 12.36 -14.30
C GLU A 74 8.61 11.83 -15.57
N ILE A 75 8.05 10.62 -15.53
CA ILE A 75 7.31 10.03 -16.65
C ILE A 75 6.14 10.92 -17.08
N LYS A 76 5.35 11.44 -16.12
CA LYS A 76 4.25 12.36 -16.41
C LYS A 76 4.73 13.65 -17.09
N SER A 77 5.86 14.19 -16.65
CA SER A 77 6.45 15.40 -17.26
C SER A 77 6.86 15.18 -18.71
N LEU A 78 7.27 13.95 -19.07
CA LEU A 78 7.72 13.59 -20.42
C LEU A 78 6.57 13.25 -21.37
N ILE A 79 5.48 12.63 -20.86
CA ILE A 79 4.42 12.07 -21.72
C ILE A 79 3.28 13.09 -21.99
N GLY A 80 3.27 14.23 -21.32
CA GLY A 80 2.32 15.33 -21.57
C GLY A 80 0.89 14.99 -21.13
N ASN A 81 0.18 14.17 -21.91
CA ASN A 81 -1.19 13.73 -21.62
C ASN A 81 -1.27 12.20 -21.48
N ILE A 82 -1.43 11.74 -20.24
CA ILE A 82 -1.75 10.35 -19.92
C ILE A 82 -3.27 10.26 -19.71
N GLU A 83 -3.95 9.47 -20.53
CA GLU A 83 -5.42 9.32 -20.51
C GLU A 83 -5.94 8.74 -19.18
N SER A 84 -5.12 7.93 -18.49
CA SER A 84 -5.42 7.39 -17.16
C SER A 84 -4.19 7.54 -16.25
N PRO A 85 -4.01 8.68 -15.58
CA PRO A 85 -2.82 8.93 -14.78
C PRO A 85 -2.77 8.00 -13.56
N LEU A 86 -1.66 7.30 -13.37
CA LEU A 86 -1.39 6.54 -12.15
C LEU A 86 -1.07 7.52 -11.01
N LYS A 87 -1.83 7.45 -9.91
CA LYS A 87 -1.52 8.18 -8.69
C LYS A 87 -0.85 7.24 -7.71
N ILE A 88 0.39 7.56 -7.36
CA ILE A 88 1.23 6.76 -6.46
C ILE A 88 1.19 7.40 -5.08
N ILE A 89 0.91 6.61 -4.05
CA ILE A 89 0.87 7.02 -2.65
C ILE A 89 1.98 6.25 -1.92
N PRO A 90 3.10 6.92 -1.56
CA PRO A 90 4.12 6.29 -0.74
C PRO A 90 3.58 6.14 0.68
N ILE A 91 3.82 4.98 1.27
CA ILE A 91 3.41 4.67 2.64
C ILE A 91 4.66 4.64 3.50
N SER A 92 4.59 5.42 4.58
CA SER A 92 5.56 5.40 5.67
C SER A 92 4.80 5.68 6.96
N VAL A 93 4.53 4.63 7.74
CA VAL A 93 3.88 4.77 9.05
C VAL A 93 4.96 4.64 10.13
N PRO A 94 5.10 5.61 11.06
CA PRO A 94 6.09 5.51 12.13
C PRO A 94 5.90 4.25 12.97
N GLY A 95 6.98 3.53 13.30
CA GLY A 95 6.94 2.34 14.14
C GLY A 95 6.81 1.01 13.37
N THR A 96 6.54 1.05 12.06
CA THR A 96 6.37 -0.16 11.23
C THR A 96 7.67 -0.69 10.62
N GLU A 97 8.82 -0.09 10.96
CA GLU A 97 10.14 -0.41 10.40
C GLU A 97 10.56 -1.87 10.68
N SER A 98 10.08 -2.41 11.81
CA SER A 98 10.28 -3.81 12.18
C SER A 98 9.64 -4.77 11.18
N ILE A 99 8.47 -4.43 10.62
CA ILE A 99 7.73 -5.26 9.64
C ILE A 99 8.60 -5.51 8.41
N TYR A 100 9.26 -4.48 7.90
CA TYR A 100 10.17 -4.63 6.78
C TYR A 100 11.37 -5.53 7.12
N THR A 101 11.98 -5.34 8.29
CA THR A 101 13.11 -6.20 8.70
C THR A 101 12.69 -7.66 8.81
N LEU A 102 11.52 -7.93 9.42
CA LEU A 102 10.97 -9.27 9.56
C LEU A 102 10.59 -9.88 8.20
N SER A 103 10.04 -9.09 7.27
CA SER A 103 9.71 -9.56 5.93
C SER A 103 10.97 -9.94 5.13
N ARG A 104 12.08 -9.21 5.31
CA ARG A 104 13.37 -9.58 4.71
C ARG A 104 13.89 -10.91 5.25
N LEU A 105 13.76 -11.15 6.55
CA LEU A 105 14.11 -12.43 7.16
C LEU A 105 13.15 -13.55 6.74
N ALA A 106 11.89 -13.22 6.48
CA ALA A 106 10.88 -14.15 5.97
C ALA A 106 11.21 -14.68 4.56
N MET A 107 12.09 -14.03 3.81
CA MET A 107 12.59 -14.50 2.51
C MET A 107 13.72 -15.54 2.61
N LEU A 108 14.27 -15.77 3.81
CA LEU A 108 15.38 -16.70 4.00
C LEU A 108 14.90 -18.15 3.96
N PRO A 109 15.66 -19.07 3.33
CA PRO A 109 15.35 -20.48 3.36
C PRO A 109 15.40 -21.00 4.82
N LEU A 110 14.61 -22.03 5.11
CA LEU A 110 14.55 -22.76 6.39
C LEU A 110 13.93 -21.99 7.58
N ILE A 111 14.24 -20.69 7.74
CA ILE A 111 13.74 -19.86 8.85
C ILE A 111 12.63 -18.88 8.43
N GLY A 112 12.38 -18.74 7.13
CA GLY A 112 11.44 -17.74 6.60
C GLY A 112 10.04 -17.83 7.18
N ASN A 113 9.52 -19.03 7.41
CA ASN A 113 8.18 -19.23 7.98
C ASN A 113 8.03 -18.65 9.41
N TYR A 114 9.09 -18.74 10.22
CA TYR A 114 9.09 -18.16 11.57
C TYR A 114 9.00 -16.64 11.49
N PHE A 115 9.84 -16.02 10.68
CA PHE A 115 9.84 -14.57 10.51
C PHE A 115 8.60 -14.04 9.79
N ASN A 116 8.00 -14.83 8.89
CA ASN A 116 6.72 -14.47 8.27
C ASN A 116 5.61 -14.37 9.33
N ARG A 117 5.55 -15.32 10.27
CA ARG A 117 4.61 -15.25 11.40
C ARG A 117 4.84 -14.01 12.27
N LEU A 118 6.10 -13.68 12.56
CA LEU A 118 6.43 -12.46 13.30
C LEU A 118 6.05 -11.20 12.52
N ALA A 119 6.28 -11.15 11.21
CA ALA A 119 5.89 -10.02 10.37
C ALA A 119 4.37 -9.84 10.34
N LYS A 120 3.60 -10.93 10.22
CA LYS A 120 2.14 -10.92 10.36
C LYS A 120 1.72 -10.35 11.72
N SER A 121 2.27 -10.89 12.80
CA SER A 121 1.97 -10.43 14.16
C SER A 121 2.30 -8.95 14.39
N ALA A 122 3.44 -8.48 13.88
CA ALA A 122 3.82 -7.08 13.95
C ALA A 122 2.86 -6.19 13.15
N THR A 123 2.44 -6.64 11.96
CA THR A 123 1.45 -5.90 11.15
C THR A 123 0.11 -5.81 11.87
N LEU A 124 -0.34 -6.90 12.50
CA LEU A 124 -1.57 -6.94 13.29
C LEU A 124 -1.50 -6.00 14.50
N HIS A 125 -0.35 -5.93 15.17
CA HIS A 125 -0.13 -4.97 16.26
C HIS A 125 -0.23 -3.50 15.80
N HIS A 126 0.14 -3.20 14.55
CA HIS A 126 0.08 -1.84 13.97
C HIS A 126 -1.15 -1.62 13.07
N THR A 127 -2.14 -2.52 13.09
CA THR A 127 -3.24 -2.48 12.13
C THR A 127 -4.09 -1.21 12.25
N ASP A 128 -4.38 -0.76 13.47
CA ASP A 128 -5.17 0.47 13.68
C ASP A 128 -4.47 1.70 13.06
N GLU A 129 -3.15 1.81 13.22
CA GLU A 129 -2.35 2.91 12.66
C GLU A 129 -2.31 2.85 11.13
N LEU A 130 -2.09 1.66 10.57
CA LEU A 130 -2.05 1.43 9.12
C LEU A 130 -3.42 1.70 8.47
N VAL A 131 -4.50 1.20 9.07
CA VAL A 131 -5.87 1.39 8.58
C VAL A 131 -6.29 2.85 8.70
N SER A 132 -6.00 3.50 9.82
CA SER A 132 -6.24 4.93 10.01
C SER A 132 -5.51 5.79 8.97
N SER A 133 -4.27 5.44 8.63
CA SER A 133 -3.54 6.09 7.54
C SER A 133 -4.27 5.93 6.20
N GLY A 134 -4.77 4.72 5.89
CA GLY A 134 -5.56 4.43 4.68
C GLY A 134 -6.82 5.29 4.58
N LYS A 135 -7.60 5.34 5.67
CA LYS A 135 -8.82 6.16 5.78
C LYS A 135 -8.52 7.65 5.62
N SER A 136 -7.45 8.13 6.25
CA SER A 136 -7.00 9.52 6.14
C SER A 136 -6.64 9.91 4.69
N PHE A 137 -6.03 8.99 3.92
CA PHE A 137 -5.78 9.23 2.49
C PHE A 137 -7.07 9.36 1.69
N ARG A 138 -8.10 8.56 2.01
CA ARG A 138 -9.41 8.70 1.38
C ARG A 138 -10.05 10.03 1.70
N ASP A 139 -10.05 10.42 2.97
CA ASP A 139 -10.70 11.66 3.41
C ASP A 139 -9.99 12.90 2.86
N GLY A 140 -8.65 12.85 2.73
CA GLY A 140 -7.88 13.89 2.04
C GLY A 140 -8.16 14.00 0.54
N VAL A 141 -8.57 12.89 -0.11
CA VAL A 141 -8.99 12.88 -1.53
C VAL A 141 -10.41 13.43 -1.67
N THR A 142 -11.35 12.99 -0.83
CA THR A 142 -12.75 13.42 -0.88
C THR A 142 -12.94 14.87 -0.44
N SER A 143 -12.17 15.35 0.55
CA SER A 143 -12.24 16.73 1.03
C SER A 143 -11.77 17.75 -0.01
N LYS A 144 -10.79 17.40 -0.86
CA LYS A 144 -10.37 18.26 -1.98
C LYS A 144 -11.42 18.33 -3.10
N ALA A 145 -12.25 17.30 -3.27
CA ALA A 145 -13.34 17.29 -4.25
C ALA A 145 -14.56 18.14 -3.80
N ALA A 146 -14.72 18.38 -2.50
CA ALA A 146 -15.83 19.14 -1.93
C ALA A 146 -15.62 20.67 -1.86
N ALA A 147 -14.39 21.16 -2.08
CA ALA A 147 -14.09 22.60 -2.09
C ALA A 147 -14.52 23.24 -3.42
N LYS A 148 -15.81 23.51 -3.59
CA LYS A 148 -16.31 24.45 -4.62
C LYS A 148 -15.77 25.85 -4.33
N PRO A 149 -15.35 26.64 -5.35
CA PRO A 149 -15.01 28.04 -5.14
C PRO A 149 -16.27 28.80 -4.73
N LEU A 150 -16.19 29.54 -3.63
CA LEU A 150 -17.17 30.57 -3.30
C LEU A 150 -17.08 31.63 -4.41
N LYS A 151 -18.22 31.84 -5.08
CA LYS A 151 -18.43 32.92 -6.06
C LYS A 151 -18.41 34.28 -5.38
#